data_AF-A0A8T7ALH8-F1
#
_entry.id   AF-A0A8T7ALH8-F1
#
_cell.length_a   1.000
_cell.length_b   1.000
_cell.length_c   1.000
_cell.angle_alpha   90.00
_cell.angle_beta   90.00
_cell.angle_gamma   90.00
#
_symmetry.space_group_name_H-M   'P 1'
#
loop_
_entity.id
_entity.type
_entity.pdbx_description
1 polymer ?
#
loop_
_entity_poly.entity_id
_entity_poly.type
_entity_poly.pdbx_seq_one_letter_code
_entity_poly.pdbx_strand_id
1 'polypeptide(L)'
;MAVLPLRRISVIGPLAAKRGALDRLQSLGCVHLISGVHVDRKEKRITDEGTDARETLRFLEDCPQQRHTVFRTVSFDMNAIVARTLEVKRTLRALEDRREFLVDRIRFLGKWGNFQLPPGDDIAGYRLWFYDVPVYQMADVRKSDLIWQEVNRGDRHAYVAVVSKDEPDPSAMPVPRTHTGSVPLHALMDEAHELELRIEDLHAERA
;
A
#
# COMPACT_ATOMS: atom_id res chain seq x y z
N MET A 1 -6.65 44.64 -31.85
CA MET A 1 -6.11 44.35 -30.51
C MET A 1 -4.84 45.18 -30.33
N ALA A 2 -4.88 46.20 -29.48
CA ALA A 2 -3.73 47.07 -29.23
C ALA A 2 -2.92 46.51 -28.05
N VAL A 3 -1.65 46.20 -28.27
CA VAL A 3 -0.72 45.83 -27.20
C VAL A 3 -0.35 47.12 -26.46
N LEU A 4 -0.74 47.25 -25.19
CA LEU A 4 -0.34 48.40 -24.37
C LEU A 4 1.18 48.39 -24.14
N PRO A 5 1.85 49.55 -24.19
CA PRO A 5 3.28 49.64 -23.92
C PRO A 5 3.55 49.34 -22.44
N LEU A 6 4.25 48.24 -22.17
CA LEU A 6 4.72 47.90 -20.82
C LEU A 6 5.97 48.73 -20.48
N ARG A 7 6.02 49.27 -19.26
CA ARG A 7 7.19 49.98 -18.75
C ARG A 7 8.02 49.06 -17.86
N ARG A 8 9.30 48.89 -18.22
CA ARG A 8 10.27 48.21 -17.37
C ARG A 8 10.71 49.15 -16.25
N ILE A 9 10.61 48.70 -15.01
CA ILE A 9 10.99 49.44 -13.82
C ILE A 9 12.01 48.60 -13.03
N SER A 10 13.08 49.24 -12.55
CA SER A 10 14.06 48.62 -11.66
C SER A 10 13.93 49.22 -10.27
N VAL A 11 13.63 48.38 -9.28
CA VAL A 11 13.48 48.80 -7.88
C VAL A 11 14.78 48.44 -7.14
N ILE A 12 15.37 49.43 -6.46
CA ILE A 12 16.62 49.28 -5.70
C ILE A 12 16.32 49.65 -4.24
N GLY A 13 16.82 48.86 -3.30
CA GLY A 13 16.62 49.11 -1.88
C GLY A 13 17.40 48.14 -0.99
N PRO A 14 17.27 48.29 0.34
CA PRO A 14 17.96 47.43 1.31
C PRO A 14 17.55 45.96 1.15
N LEU A 15 18.51 45.04 1.26
CA LEU A 15 18.25 43.59 1.13
C LEU A 15 17.23 43.09 2.16
N ALA A 16 17.25 43.65 3.38
CA ALA A 16 16.30 43.32 4.44
C ALA A 16 14.84 43.67 4.07
N ALA A 17 14.63 44.71 3.27
CA ALA A 17 13.30 45.14 2.84
C ALA A 17 12.78 44.39 1.60
N LYS A 18 13.61 43.51 0.99
CA LYS A 18 13.30 42.84 -0.28
C LYS A 18 12.02 42.01 -0.22
N ARG A 19 11.83 41.20 0.83
CA ARG A 19 10.64 40.34 0.96
C ARG A 19 9.37 41.17 1.08
N GLY A 20 9.32 42.11 2.03
CA GLY A 20 8.15 42.96 2.22
C GLY A 20 7.82 43.85 1.02
N ALA A 21 8.81 44.33 0.28
CA ALA A 21 8.58 45.09 -0.96
C ALA A 21 8.00 44.21 -2.07
N LEU A 22 8.47 42.96 -2.21
CA LEU A 22 7.93 42.00 -3.18
C LEU A 22 6.49 41.63 -2.85
N ASP A 23 6.17 41.36 -1.59
CA ASP A 23 4.81 40.99 -1.15
C ASP A 23 3.81 42.12 -1.46
N ARG A 24 4.21 43.37 -1.20
CA ARG A 24 3.38 44.55 -1.53
C ARG A 24 3.20 44.72 -3.03
N LEU A 25 4.27 44.58 -3.82
CA LEU A 25 4.17 44.67 -5.28
C LEU A 25 3.31 43.54 -5.87
N GLN A 26 3.39 42.34 -5.31
CA GLN A 26 2.56 41.21 -5.73
C GLN A 26 1.08 41.43 -5.36
N SER A 27 0.79 42.00 -4.19
CA SER A 27 -0.58 42.34 -3.78
C SER A 27 -1.27 43.35 -4.71
N LEU A 28 -0.49 44.22 -5.36
CA LEU A 28 -1.01 45.17 -6.34
C LEU A 28 -1.35 44.51 -7.69
N GLY A 29 -0.85 43.31 -7.98
CA GLY A 29 -1.20 42.51 -9.16
C GLY A 29 -0.83 43.12 -10.52
N CYS A 30 -0.11 44.24 -10.56
CA CYS A 30 0.12 45.04 -11.76
C CYS A 30 1.53 44.91 -12.34
N VAL A 31 2.36 44.00 -11.81
CA VAL A 31 3.78 43.89 -12.17
C VAL A 31 4.15 42.43 -12.44
N HIS A 32 4.92 42.20 -13.50
CA HIS A 32 5.57 40.92 -13.77
C HIS A 32 7.04 40.98 -13.35
N LEU A 33 7.46 40.05 -12.49
CA LEU A 33 8.85 39.99 -12.02
C LEU A 33 9.78 39.48 -13.13
N ILE A 34 10.84 40.24 -13.42
CA ILE A 34 11.87 39.86 -14.37
C ILE A 34 13.17 39.67 -13.59
N SER A 35 13.72 38.45 -13.58
CA SER A 35 15.02 38.20 -12.97
C SER A 35 16.11 38.87 -13.80
N GLY A 36 16.74 39.91 -13.25
CA GLY A 36 17.75 40.71 -13.94
C GLY A 36 19.14 40.08 -14.05
N VAL A 37 19.32 38.84 -13.59
CA VAL A 37 20.60 38.14 -13.65
C VAL A 37 20.31 36.67 -13.91
N HIS A 38 20.82 36.13 -15.02
CA HIS A 38 21.08 34.70 -15.15
C HIS A 38 22.21 34.36 -14.19
N VAL A 39 21.91 34.32 -12.89
CA VAL A 39 22.71 33.54 -11.96
C VAL A 39 22.33 32.11 -12.30
N ASP A 40 23.31 31.28 -12.69
CA ASP A 40 23.14 29.85 -12.87
C ASP A 40 22.20 29.34 -11.80
N ARG A 41 20.98 29.02 -12.25
CA ARG A 41 19.88 28.63 -11.39
C ARG A 41 20.25 27.24 -10.90
N LYS A 42 21.12 27.16 -9.89
CA LYS A 42 20.97 26.11 -8.88
C LYS A 42 19.53 26.29 -8.44
N GLU A 43 18.68 25.41 -8.95
CA GLU A 43 17.27 25.36 -8.64
C GLU A 43 17.15 25.71 -7.18
N LYS A 44 16.51 26.84 -6.87
CA LYS A 44 16.04 27.06 -5.51
C LYS A 44 15.18 25.84 -5.26
N ARG A 45 15.74 24.85 -4.56
CA ARG A 45 15.02 23.71 -4.06
C ARG A 45 13.78 24.33 -3.45
N ILE A 46 12.62 24.04 -4.06
CA ILE A 46 11.35 24.25 -3.38
C ILE A 46 11.60 23.60 -2.03
N THR A 47 11.60 24.39 -0.96
CA THR A 47 11.82 23.85 0.38
C THR A 47 10.87 22.68 0.55
N ASP A 48 11.32 21.55 1.11
CA ASP A 48 10.51 20.32 1.22
C ASP A 48 9.11 20.62 1.78
N GLU A 49 9.00 21.57 2.70
CA GLU A 49 7.75 22.12 3.25
C GLU A 49 6.71 22.52 2.18
N GLY A 50 7.14 23.16 1.09
CA GLY A 50 6.25 23.60 0.01
C GLY A 50 5.86 22.49 -0.96
N THR A 51 6.60 21.37 -0.96
CA THR A 51 6.26 20.17 -1.72
C THR A 51 5.29 19.32 -0.90
N ASP A 52 5.59 19.11 0.37
CA ASP A 52 4.79 18.36 1.34
C ASP A 52 3.40 18.97 1.54
N ALA A 53 3.30 20.31 1.63
CA ALA A 53 2.01 20.99 1.73
C ALA A 53 1.14 20.82 0.49
N ARG A 54 1.73 20.83 -0.72
CA ARG A 54 0.99 20.59 -1.97
C ARG A 54 0.56 19.14 -2.10
N GLU A 55 1.43 18.21 -1.73
CA GLU A 55 1.11 16.78 -1.71
C GLU A 55 -0.02 16.48 -0.71
N THR A 56 0.05 17.09 0.48
CA THR A 56 -0.99 17.03 1.51
C THR A 56 -2.32 17.55 0.97
N LEU A 57 -2.32 18.76 0.39
CA LEU A 57 -3.54 19.34 -0.15
C LEU A 57 -4.17 18.45 -1.22
N ARG A 58 -3.37 17.98 -2.18
CA ARG A 58 -3.83 17.06 -3.23
C ARG A 58 -4.41 15.79 -2.62
N PHE A 59 -3.73 15.20 -1.64
CA PHE A 59 -4.21 14.00 -0.97
C PHE A 59 -5.53 14.26 -0.20
N LEU A 60 -5.74 15.43 0.40
CA LEU A 60 -7.01 15.75 1.05
C LEU A 60 -8.12 16.03 0.02
N GLU A 61 -7.82 16.75 -1.06
CA GLU A 61 -8.77 17.06 -2.13
C GLU A 61 -9.26 15.82 -2.88
N ASP A 62 -8.37 14.84 -3.09
CA ASP A 62 -8.68 13.55 -3.71
C ASP A 62 -9.61 12.67 -2.81
N CYS A 63 -10.04 13.16 -1.64
CA CYS A 63 -10.94 12.41 -0.75
C CYS A 63 -12.37 12.47 -1.31
N PRO A 64 -13.04 11.32 -1.54
CA PRO A 64 -14.37 11.29 -2.15
C PRO A 64 -15.45 11.93 -1.26
N GLN A 65 -15.25 11.96 0.06
CA GLN A 65 -16.16 12.57 1.01
C GLN A 65 -15.50 13.78 1.66
N GLN A 66 -15.88 14.97 1.20
CA GLN A 66 -15.38 16.23 1.76
C GLN A 66 -16.36 16.76 2.81
N ARG A 67 -15.89 16.98 4.05
CA ARG A 67 -16.66 17.69 5.06
C ARG A 67 -16.71 19.20 4.76
N HIS A 68 -17.73 19.87 5.29
CA HIS A 68 -17.87 21.33 5.14
C HIS A 68 -16.65 22.07 5.70
N THR A 69 -16.05 22.93 4.88
CA THR A 69 -14.93 23.79 5.28
C THR A 69 -15.34 24.74 6.39
N VAL A 70 -14.66 24.68 7.53
CA VAL A 70 -14.87 25.59 8.66
C VAL A 70 -13.88 26.75 8.57
N PHE A 71 -14.39 27.99 8.55
CA PHE A 71 -13.60 29.22 8.38
C PHE A 71 -13.11 29.85 9.71
N ARG A 72 -13.34 29.21 10.86
CA ARG A 72 -12.88 29.68 12.18
C ARG A 72 -11.94 28.66 12.81
N THR A 73 -10.69 29.06 12.97
CA THR A 73 -9.65 28.20 13.54
C THR A 73 -8.80 29.03 14.50
N VAL A 74 -9.11 28.97 15.79
CA VAL A 74 -8.28 29.62 16.83
C VAL A 74 -6.97 28.83 17.05
N SER A 75 -6.76 27.72 16.33
CA SER A 75 -5.63 26.82 16.52
C SER A 75 -5.25 26.04 15.24
N PHE A 76 -5.23 26.70 14.08
CA PHE A 76 -4.76 26.06 12.84
C PHE A 76 -3.23 25.99 12.83
N ASP A 77 -2.68 24.79 12.97
CA ASP A 77 -1.26 24.52 12.75
C ASP A 77 -1.08 23.73 11.44
N MET A 78 -0.64 24.45 10.41
CA MET A 78 -0.40 23.87 9.09
C MET A 78 0.64 22.75 9.13
N ASN A 79 1.72 22.91 9.89
CA ASN A 79 2.83 21.95 9.89
C ASN A 79 2.41 20.65 10.58
N ALA A 80 1.67 20.74 11.68
CA ALA A 80 1.11 19.58 12.35
C ALA A 80 0.13 18.80 11.46
N ILE A 81 -0.70 19.51 10.69
CA ILE A 81 -1.67 18.89 9.76
C ILE A 81 -0.93 18.20 8.61
N VAL A 82 0.08 18.85 8.02
CA VAL A 82 0.90 18.26 6.95
C VAL A 82 1.58 16.98 7.44
N ALA A 83 2.23 17.02 8.60
CA ALA A 83 2.90 15.86 9.18
C ALA A 83 1.93 14.69 9.40
N ARG A 84 0.79 14.95 10.06
CA ARG A 84 -0.23 13.93 10.32
C ARG A 84 -0.81 13.35 9.03
N THR A 85 -1.10 14.20 8.04
CA THR A 85 -1.69 13.75 6.77
C THR A 85 -0.73 12.87 5.99
N LEU A 86 0.56 13.21 5.97
CA LEU A 86 1.59 12.39 5.32
C LEU A 86 1.77 11.05 6.04
N GLU A 87 1.66 11.01 7.36
CA GLU A 87 1.68 9.76 8.14
C GLU A 87 0.47 8.88 7.83
N VAL A 88 -0.74 9.45 7.80
CA VAL A 88 -1.98 8.76 7.38
C VAL A 88 -1.81 8.20 5.97
N LYS A 89 -1.30 9.00 5.02
CA LYS A 89 -1.06 8.56 3.64
C LYS A 89 -0.07 7.39 3.56
N ARG A 90 1.02 7.42 4.33
CA ARG A 90 2.00 6.32 4.37
C ARG A 90 1.40 5.05 4.96
N THR A 91 0.67 5.20 6.06
CA THR A 91 0.01 4.08 6.74
C THR A 91 -1.03 3.42 5.86
N LEU A 92 -1.85 4.23 5.18
CA LEU A 92 -2.90 3.74 4.28
C LEU A 92 -2.31 2.92 3.13
N ARG A 93 -1.23 3.41 2.50
CA ARG A 93 -0.51 2.64 1.46
C ARG A 93 0.03 1.31 2.00
N ALA A 94 0.65 1.31 3.17
CA ALA A 94 1.18 0.08 3.76
C ALA A 94 0.08 -0.95 4.09
N LEU A 95 -1.09 -0.48 4.51
CA LEU A 95 -2.25 -1.34 4.74
C LEU A 95 -2.82 -1.86 3.42
N GLU A 96 -2.94 -1.04 2.38
CA GLU A 96 -3.38 -1.47 1.04
C GLU A 96 -2.45 -2.55 0.47
N ASP A 97 -1.13 -2.36 0.55
CA ASP A 97 -0.13 -3.35 0.12
C ASP A 97 -0.29 -4.67 0.90
N ARG A 98 -0.51 -4.58 2.22
CA ARG A 98 -0.74 -5.76 3.07
C ARG A 98 -2.06 -6.44 2.75
N ARG A 99 -3.11 -5.69 2.42
CA ARG A 99 -4.41 -6.22 1.99
C ARG A 99 -4.26 -7.01 0.71
N GLU A 100 -3.57 -6.46 -0.29
CA GLU A 100 -3.33 -7.15 -1.56
C GLU A 100 -2.59 -8.47 -1.33
N PHE A 101 -1.53 -8.44 -0.51
CA PHE A 101 -0.82 -9.65 -0.11
C PHE A 101 -1.73 -10.69 0.56
N LEU A 102 -2.58 -10.27 1.51
CA LEU A 102 -3.50 -11.18 2.20
C LEU A 102 -4.56 -11.74 1.27
N VAL A 103 -5.15 -10.94 0.38
CA VAL A 103 -6.15 -11.40 -0.59
C VAL A 103 -5.57 -12.47 -1.50
N ASP A 104 -4.36 -12.25 -2.04
CA ASP A 104 -3.69 -13.25 -2.87
C ASP A 104 -3.33 -14.51 -2.07
N ARG A 105 -2.91 -14.34 -0.81
CA ARG A 105 -2.60 -15.47 0.07
C ARG A 105 -3.84 -16.29 0.43
N ILE A 106 -4.97 -15.64 0.72
CA ILE A 106 -6.28 -16.26 0.98
C ILE A 106 -6.76 -16.99 -0.28
N ARG A 107 -6.64 -16.38 -1.46
CA ARG A 107 -6.98 -17.05 -2.73
C ARG A 107 -6.14 -18.30 -2.96
N PHE A 108 -4.84 -18.23 -2.67
CA PHE A 108 -3.92 -19.35 -2.80
C PHE A 108 -4.24 -20.47 -1.80
N LEU A 109 -4.48 -20.14 -0.52
CA LEU A 109 -4.77 -21.12 0.52
C LEU A 109 -6.20 -21.65 0.48
N GLY A 110 -7.17 -20.85 0.01
CA GLY A 110 -8.57 -21.25 -0.14
C GLY A 110 -8.76 -22.48 -1.02
N LYS A 111 -7.83 -22.73 -1.94
CA LYS A 111 -7.73 -23.98 -2.71
C LYS A 111 -7.67 -25.23 -1.84
N TRP A 112 -7.00 -25.15 -0.69
CA TRP A 112 -6.79 -26.25 0.25
C TRP A 112 -7.89 -26.35 1.32
N GLY A 113 -8.79 -25.36 1.39
CA GLY A 113 -9.80 -25.25 2.45
C GLY A 113 -9.23 -24.71 3.77
N ASN A 114 -10.04 -24.77 4.82
CA ASN A 114 -9.63 -24.36 6.17
C ASN A 114 -9.04 -25.58 6.90
N PHE A 115 -7.71 -25.66 6.92
CA PHE A 115 -6.98 -26.68 7.68
C PHE A 115 -6.09 -26.01 8.72
N GLN A 116 -5.96 -26.67 9.87
CA GLN A 116 -5.04 -26.27 10.93
C GLN A 116 -3.97 -27.35 11.05
N LEU A 117 -2.72 -26.95 10.83
CA LEU A 117 -1.59 -27.83 11.04
C LEU A 117 -1.38 -28.01 12.56
N PRO A 118 -1.30 -29.25 13.07
CA PRO A 118 -0.88 -29.46 14.45
C PRO A 118 0.52 -28.87 14.65
N PRO A 119 0.82 -28.28 15.83
CA PRO A 119 2.18 -27.87 16.14
C PRO A 119 3.13 -29.06 16.04
N GLY A 120 4.37 -28.83 15.57
CA GLY A 120 5.29 -29.89 15.12
C GLY A 120 5.63 -30.99 16.13
N ASP A 121 5.39 -30.75 17.43
CA ASP A 121 5.57 -31.75 18.49
C ASP A 121 4.42 -32.76 18.59
N ASP A 122 3.23 -32.45 18.08
CA ASP A 122 2.04 -33.31 18.23
C ASP A 122 2.02 -34.50 17.26
N ILE A 123 2.85 -34.46 16.21
CA ILE A 123 2.84 -35.46 15.13
C ILE A 123 4.02 -36.43 15.22
N ALA A 124 4.71 -36.53 16.36
CA ALA A 124 5.78 -37.51 16.60
C ALA A 124 6.85 -37.58 15.48
N GLY A 125 7.19 -36.42 14.90
CA GLY A 125 8.17 -36.30 13.81
C GLY A 125 7.64 -36.50 12.39
N TYR A 126 6.33 -36.70 12.20
CA TYR A 126 5.70 -36.71 10.88
C TYR A 126 5.39 -35.28 10.41
N ARG A 127 5.50 -35.05 9.10
CA ARG A 127 5.19 -33.78 8.43
C ARG A 127 4.09 -33.97 7.40
N LEU A 128 3.34 -32.91 7.17
CA LEU A 128 2.28 -32.83 6.17
C LEU A 128 2.83 -32.16 4.92
N TRP A 129 2.79 -32.89 3.81
CA TRP A 129 3.28 -32.45 2.50
C TRP A 129 2.10 -32.24 1.57
N PHE A 130 2.02 -31.07 0.93
CA PHE A 130 0.85 -30.65 0.15
C PHE A 130 1.16 -30.67 -1.35
N TYR A 131 0.28 -31.30 -2.14
CA TYR A 131 0.43 -31.47 -3.59
C TYR A 131 -0.85 -31.07 -4.36
N ASP A 132 -0.69 -30.20 -5.35
CA ASP A 132 -1.76 -29.78 -6.26
C ASP A 132 -1.76 -30.73 -7.47
N VAL A 133 -2.60 -31.76 -7.42
CA VAL A 133 -2.58 -32.89 -8.37
C VAL A 133 -3.73 -32.73 -9.37
N PRO A 134 -3.45 -32.66 -10.68
CA PRO A 134 -4.51 -32.72 -11.68
C PRO A 134 -5.35 -33.99 -11.55
N VAL A 135 -6.68 -33.89 -11.69
CA VAL A 135 -7.60 -35.03 -11.45
C VAL A 135 -7.25 -36.26 -12.30
N TYR A 136 -6.71 -36.07 -13.50
CA TYR A 136 -6.28 -37.18 -14.36
C TYR A 136 -5.06 -37.96 -13.84
N GLN A 137 -4.22 -37.35 -12.98
CA GLN A 137 -3.05 -37.98 -12.36
C GLN A 137 -3.36 -38.61 -10.98
N MET A 138 -4.59 -38.47 -10.48
CA MET A 138 -5.00 -39.10 -9.22
C MET A 138 -4.92 -40.63 -9.26
N ALA A 139 -5.00 -41.23 -10.46
CA ALA A 139 -4.80 -42.66 -10.63
C ALA A 139 -3.38 -43.11 -10.24
N ASP A 140 -2.38 -42.24 -10.43
CA ASP A 140 -0.99 -42.55 -10.09
C ASP A 140 -0.70 -42.30 -8.61
N VAL A 141 -1.35 -41.28 -8.01
CA VAL A 141 -1.32 -41.08 -6.54
C VAL A 141 -1.93 -42.28 -5.81
N ARG A 142 -3.04 -42.84 -6.31
CA ARG A 142 -3.66 -44.04 -5.74
C ARG A 142 -2.80 -45.31 -5.81
N LYS A 143 -1.84 -45.36 -6.75
CA LYS A 143 -0.88 -46.45 -6.87
C LYS A 143 0.36 -46.23 -5.99
N SER A 144 0.54 -45.04 -5.42
CA SER A 144 1.62 -44.80 -4.49
C SER A 144 1.36 -45.52 -3.16
N ASP A 145 2.41 -46.07 -2.55
CA ASP A 145 2.35 -46.70 -1.22
C ASP A 145 2.33 -45.66 -0.07
N LEU A 146 2.04 -44.39 -0.37
CA LEU A 146 2.04 -43.29 0.59
C LEU A 146 0.70 -43.18 1.32
N ILE A 147 0.74 -42.73 2.57
CA ILE A 147 -0.47 -42.36 3.33
C ILE A 147 -0.86 -40.94 2.92
N TRP A 148 -1.95 -40.83 2.15
CA TRP A 148 -2.45 -39.55 1.65
C TRP A 148 -3.94 -39.37 1.94
N GLN A 149 -4.34 -38.10 2.06
CA GLN A 149 -5.73 -37.69 2.22
C GLN A 149 -6.05 -36.56 1.25
N GLU A 150 -7.19 -36.67 0.57
CA GLU A 150 -7.75 -35.59 -0.25
C GLU A 150 -8.39 -34.56 0.69
N VAL A 151 -7.79 -33.38 0.77
CA VAL A 151 -8.25 -32.27 1.64
C VAL A 151 -9.36 -31.49 0.95
N ASN A 152 -9.22 -31.30 -0.37
CA ASN A 152 -10.23 -30.63 -1.19
C ASN A 152 -10.17 -31.11 -2.64
N ARG A 153 -11.29 -30.98 -3.36
CA ARG A 153 -11.41 -31.33 -4.77
C ARG A 153 -12.02 -30.18 -5.56
N GLY A 154 -11.29 -29.70 -6.56
CA GLY A 154 -11.83 -28.85 -7.62
C GLY A 154 -12.16 -29.64 -8.89
N ASP A 155 -12.67 -28.95 -9.90
CA ASP A 155 -13.06 -29.56 -11.17
C ASP A 155 -11.87 -30.12 -11.98
N ARG A 156 -10.70 -29.46 -11.89
CA ARG A 156 -9.49 -29.83 -12.64
C ARG A 156 -8.36 -30.36 -11.76
N HIS A 157 -8.35 -29.98 -10.49
CA HIS A 157 -7.27 -30.29 -9.55
C HIS A 157 -7.84 -30.85 -8.24
N ALA A 158 -7.16 -31.86 -7.70
CA ALA A 158 -7.37 -32.44 -6.38
C ALA A 158 -6.21 -32.02 -5.47
N TYR A 159 -6.55 -31.57 -4.27
CA TYR A 159 -5.59 -31.06 -3.28
C TYR A 159 -5.33 -32.15 -2.25
N VAL A 160 -4.13 -32.71 -2.30
CA VAL A 160 -3.76 -33.90 -1.54
C VAL A 160 -2.71 -33.55 -0.49
N ALA A 161 -2.94 -34.01 0.74
CA ALA A 161 -1.96 -33.97 1.82
C ALA A 161 -1.39 -35.37 2.06
N VAL A 162 -0.07 -35.48 2.10
CA VAL A 162 0.68 -36.73 2.37
C VAL A 162 1.31 -36.63 3.75
N VAL A 163 1.17 -37.69 4.55
CA VAL A 163 1.76 -37.80 5.89
C VAL A 163 3.05 -38.61 5.79
N SER A 164 4.20 -37.98 5.99
CA SER A 164 5.51 -38.66 5.97
C SER A 164 6.53 -37.93 6.86
N LYS A 165 7.48 -38.67 7.46
CA LYS A 165 8.56 -38.07 8.27
C LYS A 165 9.52 -37.26 7.40
N ASP A 166 9.91 -37.84 6.28
CA ASP A 166 10.78 -37.22 5.28
C ASP A 166 10.00 -36.82 4.03
N GLU A 167 10.55 -35.89 3.25
CA GLU A 167 9.96 -35.47 1.99
C GLU A 167 9.84 -36.69 1.05
N PRO A 168 8.64 -37.02 0.55
CA PRO A 168 8.47 -38.11 -0.41
C PRO A 168 9.37 -37.89 -1.63
N ASP A 169 9.99 -38.97 -2.12
CA ASP A 169 10.86 -38.92 -3.29
C ASP A 169 10.15 -38.25 -4.48
N PRO A 170 10.83 -37.39 -5.27
CA PRO A 170 10.24 -36.75 -6.44
C PRO A 170 9.57 -37.71 -7.44
N SER A 171 9.95 -38.99 -7.44
CA SER A 171 9.35 -40.04 -8.26
C SER A 171 8.04 -40.60 -7.70
N ALA A 172 7.75 -40.40 -6.41
CA ALA A 172 6.58 -40.93 -5.73
C ALA A 172 5.31 -40.08 -5.97
N MET A 173 5.46 -38.83 -6.40
CA MET A 173 4.36 -37.91 -6.70
C MET A 173 4.52 -37.29 -8.09
N PRO A 174 3.43 -37.16 -8.88
CA PRO A 174 3.50 -36.69 -10.26
C PRO A 174 3.71 -35.17 -10.39
N VAL A 175 3.62 -34.42 -9.28
CA VAL A 175 3.66 -32.96 -9.22
C VAL A 175 4.62 -32.46 -8.14
N PRO A 176 5.23 -31.27 -8.32
CA PRO A 176 6.10 -30.68 -7.31
C PRO A 176 5.32 -30.25 -6.08
N ARG A 177 6.01 -30.23 -4.94
CA ARG A 177 5.47 -29.79 -3.64
C ARG A 177 4.94 -28.35 -3.70
N THR A 178 3.79 -28.13 -3.07
CA THR A 178 3.28 -26.78 -2.80
C THR A 178 3.57 -26.37 -1.36
N HIS A 179 4.23 -25.23 -1.17
CA HIS A 179 4.47 -24.67 0.17
C HIS A 179 3.23 -23.93 0.69
N THR A 180 2.32 -24.67 1.30
CA THR A 180 1.32 -24.10 2.20
C THR A 180 2.05 -23.64 3.47
N GLY A 181 1.83 -22.40 3.88
CA GLY A 181 2.47 -21.86 5.09
C GLY A 181 1.90 -22.50 6.35
N SER A 182 2.40 -22.09 7.52
CA SER A 182 1.89 -22.54 8.82
C SER A 182 0.62 -21.83 9.28
N VAL A 183 0.26 -20.69 8.66
CA VAL A 183 -0.89 -19.88 9.09
C VAL A 183 -2.18 -20.43 8.48
N PRO A 184 -3.21 -20.73 9.30
CA PRO A 184 -4.47 -21.26 8.81
C PRO A 184 -5.29 -20.19 8.07
N LEU A 185 -6.20 -20.63 7.21
CA LEU A 185 -7.01 -19.75 6.36
C LEU A 185 -7.87 -18.79 7.17
N HIS A 186 -8.54 -19.26 8.23
CA HIS A 186 -9.40 -18.42 9.07
C HIS A 186 -8.62 -17.25 9.70
N ALA A 187 -7.42 -17.49 10.23
CA ALA A 187 -6.60 -16.43 10.84
C ALA A 187 -6.22 -15.34 9.82
N LEU A 188 -6.00 -15.71 8.56
CA LEU A 188 -5.74 -14.75 7.49
C LEU A 188 -6.99 -13.96 7.10
N MET A 189 -8.17 -14.59 7.14
CA MET A 189 -9.46 -13.92 6.89
C MET A 189 -9.78 -12.93 8.01
N ASP A 190 -9.53 -13.32 9.27
CA ASP A 190 -9.68 -12.44 10.44
C ASP A 190 -8.70 -11.25 10.34
N GLU A 191 -7.43 -11.49 9.99
CA GLU A 191 -6.45 -10.42 9.77
C GLU A 191 -6.89 -9.47 8.63
N ALA A 192 -7.42 -10.01 7.53
CA ALA A 192 -7.93 -9.20 6.42
C ALA A 192 -9.12 -8.35 6.83
N HIS A 193 -10.03 -8.87 7.67
CA HIS A 193 -11.18 -8.13 8.18
C HIS A 193 -10.74 -6.97 9.09
N GLU A 194 -9.87 -7.23 10.06
CA GLU A 194 -9.30 -6.20 10.94
C GLU A 194 -8.57 -5.10 10.15
N LEU A 195 -7.87 -5.49 9.09
CA LEU A 195 -7.19 -4.56 8.21
C LEU A 195 -8.17 -3.68 7.44
N GLU A 196 -9.28 -4.24 6.94
CA GLU A 196 -10.33 -3.47 6.27
C GLU A 196 -10.95 -2.42 7.20
N LEU A 197 -11.28 -2.79 8.45
CA LEU A 197 -11.76 -1.84 9.46
C LEU A 197 -10.76 -0.71 9.70
N ARG A 198 -9.46 -1.03 9.78
CA ARG A 198 -8.39 -0.04 9.97
C ARG A 198 -8.30 0.94 8.79
N ILE A 199 -8.48 0.46 7.56
CA ILE A 199 -8.51 1.30 6.35
C ILE A 199 -9.73 2.23 6.39
N GLU A 200 -10.91 1.72 6.77
CA GLU A 200 -12.13 2.52 6.91
C GLU A 200 -11.95 3.65 7.94
N ASP A 201 -11.35 3.36 9.10
CA ASP A 201 -11.04 4.36 10.13
C ASP A 201 -10.13 5.47 9.60
N LEU A 202 -9.07 5.12 8.86
CA LEU A 202 -8.15 6.11 8.28
C LEU A 202 -8.82 6.95 7.18
N HIS A 203 -9.73 6.36 6.41
CA HIS A 203 -10.55 7.12 5.46
C HIS A 203 -11.49 8.09 6.16
N ALA A 204 -12.08 7.69 7.30
CA ALA A 204 -12.92 8.56 8.12
C ALA A 204 -12.12 9.70 8.79
N GLU A 205 -10.86 9.45 9.15
CA GLU A 205 -9.93 10.47 9.65
C GLU A 205 -9.53 11.48 8.56
N ARG A 206 -9.38 11.02 7.32
CA ARG A 206 -9.06 11.87 6.15
C ARG A 206 -10.21 12.82 5.75
N ALA A 207 -11.46 12.44 6.01
CA ALA A 207 -12.67 13.19 5.62
C ALA A 207 -13.01 14.37 6.54
#